data_AF-A0A4Y8IAX2-F1
#
_entry.id   AF-A0A4Y8IAX2-F1
#
_cell.length_a   1.000
_cell.length_b   1.000
_cell.length_c   1.000
_cell.angle_alpha   90.00
_cell.angle_beta   90.00
_cell.angle_gamma   90.00
#
_symmetry.space_group_name_H-M   'P 1'
#
loop_
_entity.id
_entity.type
_entity.pdbx_description
1 polymer ?
#
loop_
_entity_poly.entity_id
_entity_poly.type
_entity_poly.pdbx_seq_one_letter_code
_entity_poly.pdbx_strand_id
1 'polypeptide(L)'
;MFIWVLSLIRSIKTMNLSSITLLIITIIVYNVNIGYSQRGSYEMIEGAEMYKILPADAIPAIDDPQFKTVPEAEKFMNDDELVLGLVVNGDARAYSTWHLDRHEIVNDYVGGVHVSVTW
;
A
#
# COMPACT_ATOMS: atom_id res chain seq x y z
N MET A 1 13.29 -18.27 -42.64
CA MET A 1 12.68 -18.79 -41.38
C MET A 1 13.29 -20.12 -40.92
N PHE A 2 13.51 -21.11 -41.81
CA PHE A 2 14.09 -22.43 -41.44
C PHE A 2 15.56 -22.42 -40.96
N ILE A 3 16.40 -21.52 -41.47
CA ILE A 3 17.84 -21.47 -41.12
C ILE A 3 18.07 -21.05 -39.66
N TRP A 4 17.24 -20.14 -39.15
CA TRP A 4 17.35 -19.61 -37.78
C TRP A 4 16.96 -20.64 -36.72
N VAL A 5 15.97 -21.50 -37.01
CA VAL A 5 15.51 -22.57 -36.11
C VAL A 5 16.58 -23.65 -35.91
N LEU A 6 17.26 -24.05 -36.99
CA LEU A 6 18.33 -25.05 -36.92
C LEU A 6 19.58 -24.52 -36.19
N SER A 7 19.90 -23.23 -36.37
CA SER A 7 20.99 -22.56 -35.66
C SER A 7 20.74 -22.53 -34.14
N LEU A 8 19.50 -22.22 -33.73
CA LEU A 8 19.09 -22.20 -32.33
C LEU A 8 19.17 -23.60 -31.67
N ILE A 9 18.70 -24.64 -32.37
CA ILE A 9 18.75 -26.03 -31.87
C ILE A 9 20.21 -26.51 -31.72
N ARG A 10 21.08 -26.14 -32.66
CA ARG A 10 22.51 -26.49 -32.61
C ARG A 10 23.23 -25.78 -31.46
N SER A 11 22.88 -24.52 -31.19
CA SER A 11 23.40 -23.75 -30.06
C SER A 11 23.04 -24.39 -28.72
N ILE A 12 21.78 -24.80 -28.52
CA ILE A 12 21.32 -25.47 -27.28
C ILE A 12 22.08 -26.77 -27.01
N LYS A 13 22.35 -27.57 -28.05
CA LYS A 13 23.09 -28.85 -27.91
C LYS A 13 24.56 -28.68 -27.49
N THR A 14 25.12 -27.48 -27.63
CA THR A 14 26.51 -27.18 -27.25
C THR A 14 26.64 -26.46 -25.91
N MET A 15 25.52 -26.16 -25.23
CA MET A 15 25.53 -25.45 -23.95
C MET A 15 25.96 -26.38 -22.81
N ASN A 16 26.74 -25.84 -21.87
CA ASN A 16 27.05 -26.53 -20.63
C ASN A 16 25.85 -26.47 -19.65
N LEU A 17 25.90 -27.28 -18.59
CA LEU A 17 24.80 -27.41 -17.62
C LEU A 17 24.45 -26.05 -16.95
N SER A 18 25.45 -25.20 -16.68
CA SER A 18 25.25 -23.87 -16.10
C SER A 18 24.48 -22.93 -17.04
N SER A 19 24.77 -22.97 -18.34
CA SER A 19 24.04 -22.17 -19.33
C SER A 19 22.61 -22.67 -19.54
N ILE A 20 22.38 -23.99 -19.48
CA ILE A 20 21.04 -24.58 -19.58
C ILE A 20 20.20 -24.21 -18.34
N THR A 21 20.77 -24.32 -17.15
CA THR A 21 20.08 -23.94 -15.90
C THR A 21 19.72 -22.46 -15.87
N LEU A 22 20.63 -21.57 -16.30
CA LEU A 22 20.34 -20.14 -16.41
C LEU A 22 19.21 -19.83 -17.40
N LEU A 23 19.19 -20.50 -18.56
CA LEU A 23 18.13 -20.34 -19.55
C LEU A 23 16.77 -20.81 -19.00
N ILE A 24 16.74 -21.96 -18.30
CA ILE A 24 15.52 -22.47 -17.66
C ILE A 24 15.01 -21.52 -16.58
N ILE A 25 15.89 -21.02 -15.70
CA ILE A 25 15.52 -20.04 -14.67
C ILE A 25 14.95 -18.78 -15.31
N THR A 26 15.57 -18.27 -16.39
CA THR A 26 15.09 -17.08 -17.10
C THR A 26 13.71 -17.29 -17.70
N ILE A 27 13.48 -18.44 -18.33
CA ILE A 27 12.17 -18.80 -18.88
C ILE A 27 11.13 -18.92 -17.76
N ILE A 28 11.47 -19.56 -16.64
CA ILE A 28 10.55 -19.71 -15.49
C ILE A 28 10.21 -18.33 -14.91
N VAL A 29 11.20 -17.48 -14.61
CA VAL A 29 10.98 -16.13 -14.07
C VAL A 29 10.12 -15.29 -15.02
N TYR A 30 10.38 -15.36 -16.32
CA TYR A 30 9.57 -14.65 -17.31
C TYR A 30 8.11 -15.11 -17.33
N ASN A 31 7.87 -16.43 -17.29
CA ASN A 31 6.50 -16.96 -17.26
C ASN A 31 5.79 -16.71 -15.92
N VAL A 32 6.52 -16.71 -14.80
CA VAL A 32 5.99 -16.37 -13.48
C VAL A 32 5.53 -14.90 -13.42
N ASN A 33 6.30 -13.97 -13.99
CA ASN A 33 5.91 -12.56 -14.05
C ASN A 33 4.64 -12.31 -14.87
N ILE A 34 4.36 -13.11 -15.90
CA ILE A 34 3.12 -13.02 -16.68
C ILE A 34 1.89 -13.50 -15.87
N GLY A 35 2.09 -14.33 -14.84
CA GLY A 35 1.03 -14.85 -13.97
C GLY A 35 0.64 -13.96 -12.79
N TYR A 36 1.39 -12.90 -12.50
CA TYR A 36 1.00 -11.90 -11.49
C TYR A 36 -0.06 -10.95 -12.06
N SER A 37 -1.29 -11.45 -12.19
CA SER A 37 -2.45 -10.56 -12.25
C SER A 37 -2.54 -9.81 -10.92
N GLN A 38 -2.04 -8.56 -10.89
CA GLN A 38 -2.21 -7.62 -9.78
C GLN A 38 -3.65 -7.09 -9.66
N ARG A 39 -4.57 -7.53 -10.53
CA ARG A 39 -5.97 -7.16 -10.42
C ARG A 39 -6.60 -8.01 -9.31
N GLY A 40 -6.83 -7.39 -8.15
CA GLY A 40 -7.67 -7.96 -7.10
C GLY A 40 -9.00 -8.46 -7.68
N SER A 41 -9.62 -9.44 -7.01
CA SER A 41 -10.95 -9.91 -7.39
C SER A 41 -11.92 -8.72 -7.44
N TYR A 42 -12.64 -8.57 -8.55
CA TYR A 42 -13.69 -7.58 -8.69
C TYR A 42 -15.07 -8.22 -8.50
N GLU A 43 -16.01 -7.47 -7.96
CA GLU A 43 -17.42 -7.83 -7.82
C GLU A 43 -18.26 -6.82 -8.62
N MET A 44 -19.37 -7.28 -9.20
CA MET A 44 -20.31 -6.39 -9.87
C MET A 44 -21.37 -5.93 -8.87
N ILE A 45 -21.35 -4.65 -8.52
CA ILE A 45 -22.35 -4.03 -7.63
C ILE A 45 -23.10 -2.97 -8.43
N GLU A 46 -24.42 -3.15 -8.59
CA GLU A 46 -25.28 -2.25 -9.38
C GLU A 46 -24.81 -1.99 -10.82
N GLY A 47 -24.10 -2.95 -11.42
CA GLY A 47 -23.55 -2.84 -12.77
C GLY A 47 -22.18 -2.13 -12.85
N ALA A 48 -21.58 -1.75 -11.72
CA ALA A 48 -20.21 -1.24 -11.64
C ALA A 48 -19.23 -2.34 -11.21
N GLU A 49 -18.03 -2.35 -11.81
CA GLU A 49 -16.90 -3.16 -11.35
C GLU A 49 -16.32 -2.56 -10.06
N MET A 50 -16.42 -3.29 -8.94
CA MET A 50 -15.88 -2.90 -7.65
C MET A 50 -14.69 -3.79 -7.30
N TYR A 51 -13.51 -3.18 -7.13
CA TYR A 51 -12.29 -3.89 -6.78
C TYR A 51 -12.12 -3.88 -5.26
N LYS A 52 -11.92 -5.06 -4.66
CA LYS A 52 -11.56 -5.18 -3.26
C LYS A 52 -10.05 -5.30 -3.12
N ILE A 53 -9.41 -4.25 -2.61
CA ILE A 53 -7.95 -4.20 -2.43
C ILE A 53 -7.55 -4.63 -1.02
N LEU A 54 -8.36 -4.30 -0.02
CA LEU A 54 -8.15 -4.67 1.37
C LEU A 54 -9.39 -5.38 1.94
N PRO A 55 -9.22 -6.27 2.93
CA PRO A 55 -10.32 -6.74 3.77
C PRO A 55 -11.06 -5.57 4.45
N ALA A 56 -12.29 -5.83 4.91
CA ALA A 56 -12.95 -4.88 5.81
C ALA A 56 -12.09 -4.68 7.06
N ASP A 57 -12.05 -3.46 7.57
CA ASP A 57 -11.32 -3.06 8.79
C ASP A 57 -9.80 -3.29 8.76
N ALA A 58 -9.22 -3.44 7.56
CA ALA A 58 -7.77 -3.57 7.40
C ALA A 58 -7.01 -2.27 7.71
N ILE A 59 -7.69 -1.13 7.74
CA ILE A 59 -7.18 0.17 8.20
C ILE A 59 -8.03 0.55 9.43
N PRO A 60 -7.56 0.24 10.64
CA PRO A 60 -8.38 0.41 11.83
C PRO A 60 -8.42 1.89 12.24
N ALA A 61 -9.62 2.36 12.55
CA ALA A 61 -9.79 3.68 13.16
C ALA A 61 -9.11 3.74 14.55
N ILE A 62 -8.80 4.97 14.98
CA ILE A 62 -8.36 5.24 16.35
C ILE A 62 -9.58 5.69 17.17
N ASP A 63 -10.00 4.89 18.14
CA ASP A 63 -11.18 5.16 18.97
C ASP A 63 -10.85 5.81 20.34
N ASP A 64 -9.60 5.72 20.80
CA ASP A 64 -9.12 6.32 22.04
C ASP A 64 -7.81 7.11 21.80
N PRO A 65 -7.90 8.27 21.12
CA PRO A 65 -6.72 9.03 20.72
C PRO A 65 -5.94 9.57 21.91
N GLN A 66 -4.62 9.34 21.89
CA GLN A 66 -3.70 9.85 22.88
C GLN A 66 -2.89 11.01 22.30
N PHE A 67 -2.94 12.15 22.97
CA PHE A 67 -2.24 13.36 22.52
C PHE A 67 -0.91 13.55 23.25
N LYS A 68 0.06 14.12 22.53
CA LYS A 68 1.33 14.58 23.07
C LYS A 68 1.30 16.09 23.25
N THR A 69 2.01 16.57 24.26
CA THR A 69 2.31 17.99 24.38
C THR A 69 3.27 18.42 23.27
N VAL A 70 3.32 19.73 22.96
CA VAL A 70 4.23 20.27 21.95
C VAL A 70 5.70 19.87 22.19
N PRO A 71 6.28 20.02 23.41
CA PRO A 71 7.67 19.61 23.66
C PRO A 71 7.92 18.10 23.56
N GLU A 72 6.88 17.27 23.70
CA GLU A 72 7.00 15.83 23.46
C GLU A 72 7.00 15.52 21.96
N ALA A 73 6.17 16.21 21.18
CA ALA A 73 6.08 16.05 19.73
C ALA A 73 7.35 16.52 19.00
N GLU A 74 7.97 17.62 19.44
CA GLU A 74 9.25 18.15 18.92
C GLU A 74 10.40 17.15 18.96
N LYS A 75 10.29 16.07 19.75
CA LYS A 75 11.31 15.00 19.81
C LYS A 75 11.30 14.10 18.58
N PHE A 76 10.22 14.08 17.79
CA PHE A 76 10.04 13.16 16.68
C PHE A 76 9.33 13.75 15.45
N MET A 77 8.75 14.95 15.55
CA MET A 77 8.18 15.69 14.42
C MET A 77 9.10 16.85 14.02
N ASN A 78 9.18 17.15 12.72
CA ASN A 78 9.81 18.37 12.21
C ASN A 78 8.85 19.58 12.28
N ASP A 79 9.40 20.79 12.36
CA ASP A 79 8.63 22.04 12.49
C ASP A 79 7.67 22.32 11.31
N ASP A 80 7.94 21.77 10.13
CA ASP A 80 7.17 21.97 8.90
C ASP A 80 6.20 20.81 8.59
N GLU A 81 6.06 19.85 9.49
CA GLU A 81 5.11 18.75 9.32
C GLU A 81 3.65 19.22 9.41
N LEU A 82 2.85 18.77 8.44
CA LEU A 82 1.43 19.10 8.39
C LEU A 82 0.63 18.31 9.42
N VAL A 83 -0.30 19.00 10.06
CA VAL A 83 -1.32 18.45 10.95
C VAL A 83 -2.69 18.90 10.50
N LEU A 84 -3.71 18.09 10.76
CA LEU A 84 -5.09 18.53 10.70
C LEU A 84 -5.43 19.20 12.04
N GLY A 85 -5.68 20.51 12.02
CA GLY A 85 -6.09 21.26 13.20
C GLY A 85 -7.60 21.32 13.36
N LEU A 86 -8.10 21.08 14.57
CA LEU A 86 -9.53 21.19 14.91
C LEU A 86 -9.70 22.05 16.17
N VAL A 87 -10.65 22.98 16.14
CA VAL A 87 -11.05 23.74 17.34
C VAL A 87 -12.55 23.66 17.50
N VAL A 88 -13.01 23.09 18.62
CA VAL A 88 -14.44 22.99 18.97
C VAL A 88 -14.63 23.52 20.38
N ASN A 89 -15.50 24.52 20.55
CA ASN A 89 -15.81 25.12 21.86
C ASN A 89 -14.57 25.53 22.68
N GLY A 90 -13.49 25.94 22.02
CA GLY A 90 -12.22 26.35 22.65
C GLY A 90 -11.24 25.21 22.94
N ASP A 91 -11.63 23.95 22.75
CA ASP A 91 -10.70 22.81 22.78
C ASP A 91 -10.03 22.68 21.40
N ALA A 92 -8.71 22.87 21.37
CA ALA A 92 -7.89 22.84 20.17
C ALA A 92 -7.04 21.56 20.13
N ARG A 93 -7.15 20.82 19.03
CA ARG A 93 -6.42 19.56 18.79
C ARG A 93 -5.67 19.63 17.46
N ALA A 94 -4.54 18.93 17.39
CA ALA A 94 -3.77 18.73 16.18
C ALA A 94 -3.59 17.23 15.96
N TYR A 95 -4.00 16.75 14.79
CA TYR A 95 -3.91 15.34 14.38
C TYR A 95 -2.79 15.18 13.36
N SER A 96 -1.83 14.31 13.66
CA SER A 96 -0.68 14.02 12.77
C SER A 96 -1.17 13.35 11.48
N THR A 97 -0.80 13.93 10.33
CA THR A 97 -1.10 13.34 9.01
C THR A 97 -0.43 11.97 8.83
N TRP A 98 0.76 11.76 9.42
CA TRP A 98 1.45 10.47 9.41
C TRP A 98 0.69 9.34 10.11
N HIS A 99 -0.03 9.66 11.20
CA HIS A 99 -0.87 8.68 11.87
C HIS A 99 -2.15 8.44 11.09
N LEU A 100 -2.76 9.51 10.57
CA LEU A 100 -3.95 9.41 9.72
C LEU A 100 -3.68 8.63 8.43
N ASP A 101 -2.47 8.65 7.88
CA ASP A 101 -2.10 7.85 6.69
C ASP A 101 -2.21 6.33 6.92
N ARG A 102 -2.20 5.89 8.19
CA ARG A 102 -2.29 4.47 8.57
C ARG A 102 -3.58 4.08 9.27
N HIS A 103 -4.37 5.08 9.69
CA HIS A 103 -5.57 4.87 10.49
C HIS A 103 -6.82 5.52 9.89
N GLU A 104 -6.67 6.43 8.92
CA GLU A 104 -7.63 7.20 8.09
C GLU A 104 -8.77 7.93 8.83
N ILE A 105 -9.11 7.51 10.04
CA ILE A 105 -10.21 7.96 10.87
C ILE A 105 -9.73 7.96 12.33
N VAL A 106 -9.96 9.09 13.00
CA VAL A 106 -9.88 9.20 14.46
C VAL A 106 -11.26 9.58 14.98
N ASN A 107 -11.85 8.73 15.82
CA ASN A 107 -13.08 9.04 16.54
C ASN A 107 -12.72 9.69 17.87
N ASP A 108 -13.11 10.96 18.04
CA ASP A 108 -12.71 11.78 19.19
C ASP A 108 -13.93 12.49 19.81
N TYR A 109 -13.75 13.01 21.02
CA TYR A 109 -14.72 13.82 21.74
C TYR A 109 -14.09 15.16 22.11
N VAL A 110 -14.26 16.15 21.23
CA VAL A 110 -13.57 17.45 21.32
C VAL A 110 -14.56 18.53 21.72
N GLY A 111 -14.23 19.29 22.77
CA GLY A 111 -15.07 20.42 23.20
C GLY A 111 -16.52 20.05 23.52
N GLY A 112 -16.79 18.79 23.91
CA GLY A 112 -18.14 18.31 24.21
C GLY A 112 -18.91 17.72 23.03
N VAL A 113 -18.28 17.56 21.86
CA VAL A 113 -18.91 17.06 20.62
C VAL A 113 -18.17 15.83 20.11
N HIS A 114 -18.91 14.78 19.75
CA HIS A 114 -18.34 13.62 19.05
C HIS A 114 -17.98 14.00 17.62
N VAL A 115 -16.75 13.72 17.22
CA VAL A 115 -16.24 14.02 15.88
C VAL A 115 -15.51 12.80 15.32
N SER A 116 -15.57 12.64 13.99
CA SER A 116 -14.68 11.75 13.26
C SER A 116 -13.78 12.61 12.39
N VAL A 117 -12.48 12.58 12.66
CA VAL A 117 -11.46 13.31 11.90
C VAL A 117 -10.92 12.37 10.84
N THR A 118 -10.98 12.77 9.57
CA THR A 118 -10.59 11.94 8.42
C THR A 118 -9.56 12.66 7.54
N TRP A 119 -8.81 11.88 6.76
CA TRP A 119 -7.84 12.34 5.77
C TRP A 119 -8.06 11.66 4.42
#